data_AF-A0A383BDS6-F1
#
_entry.id   AF-A0A383BDS6-F1
#
_cell.length_a   1.000
_cell.length_b   1.000
_cell.length_c   1.000
_cell.angle_alpha   90.00
_cell.angle_beta   90.00
_cell.angle_gamma   90.00
#
_symmetry.space_group_name_H-M   'P 1'
#
loop_
_entity.id
_entity.type
_entity.pdbx_description
1 polymer ?
#
loop_
_entity_poly.entity_id
_entity_poly.type
_entity_poly.pdbx_seq_one_letter_code
_entity_poly.pdbx_strand_id
1 'polypeptide(L)'
;GMGLISYSAYLWHVPLLVFARHQHYNELSLSVTMTLIFCTFVFSYLTWKYVENPFRNKKIFSRRSIFISSLAGSLFFVAFGLFVSNIYKNNESEMAYTLSQNPVMVTASNVDERLFVKFRTQFENLDPDLLIIGSSRIMQIGNHNSKMNSLNLGVSGASLEDHIAILDLATSKFNPKIIFIGADPWLFNQNSNQLRWQVLRKEYESALYKFNKGNVVVGAQNLQADKVLNKRDFSQNTRFLRGKYT
;
A
#
# COMPACT_ATOMS: atom_id res chain seq x y z
N GLY A 1 37.61 19.73 28.33
CA GLY A 1 36.38 19.95 29.12
C GLY A 1 35.57 18.67 29.13
N MET A 2 35.11 18.22 30.30
CA MET A 2 34.41 16.94 30.49
C MET A 2 33.05 16.82 29.77
N GLY A 3 32.52 17.89 29.18
CA GLY A 3 31.24 17.89 28.46
C GLY A 3 31.27 17.45 26.99
N LEU A 4 32.41 17.01 26.45
CA LEU A 4 32.54 16.66 25.03
C LEU A 4 31.97 15.28 24.70
N ILE A 5 32.16 14.30 25.58
CA ILE A 5 31.62 12.94 25.39
C ILE A 5 30.12 12.90 25.72
N SER A 6 29.62 13.83 26.55
CA SER A 6 28.22 13.92 26.97
C SER A 6 27.25 14.05 25.79
N TYR A 7 27.65 14.78 24.74
CA TYR A 7 26.83 14.91 23.54
C TYR A 7 26.72 13.58 22.77
N SER A 8 27.85 12.90 22.56
CA SER A 8 27.86 11.58 21.93
C SER A 8 27.10 10.52 22.77
N ALA A 9 27.18 10.60 24.10
CA ALA A 9 26.40 9.75 25.01
C ALA A 9 24.90 9.99 24.95
N TYR A 10 24.49 11.25 24.83
CA TYR A 10 23.09 11.59 24.60
C TYR A 10 22.57 11.01 23.28
N LEU A 11 23.37 10.99 22.21
CA LEU A 11 22.94 10.40 20.93
C LEU A 11 22.77 8.88 20.98
N TRP A 12 23.67 8.16 21.63
CA TRP A 12 23.67 6.68 21.59
C TRP A 12 22.74 6.03 22.62
N HIS A 13 22.46 6.67 23.76
CA HIS A 13 21.64 6.04 24.79
C HIS A 13 20.19 5.81 24.32
N VAL A 14 19.59 6.75 23.57
CA VAL A 14 18.21 6.66 23.08
C VAL A 14 18.00 5.45 22.17
N PRO A 15 18.72 5.29 21.04
CA PRO A 15 18.50 4.17 20.13
C PRO A 15 18.78 2.82 20.80
N LEU A 16 19.85 2.70 21.58
CA LEU A 16 20.19 1.46 22.29
C LEU A 16 19.06 1.01 23.24
N LEU A 17 18.50 1.94 24.02
CA LEU A 17 17.41 1.64 24.95
C LEU A 17 16.09 1.33 24.21
N VAL A 18 15.79 2.07 23.13
CA VAL A 18 14.58 1.83 22.32
C VAL A 18 14.64 0.45 21.65
N PHE A 19 15.77 0.07 21.06
CA PHE A 19 15.92 -1.25 20.43
C PHE A 19 15.88 -2.38 21.45
N ALA A 20 16.50 -2.21 22.62
CA ALA A 20 16.45 -3.20 23.69
C ALA A 20 15.03 -3.43 24.21
N ARG A 21 14.23 -2.36 24.38
CA ARG A 21 12.80 -2.46 24.74
C ARG A 21 11.95 -3.06 23.63
N HIS A 22 12.30 -2.85 22.37
CA HIS A 22 11.53 -3.41 21.27
C HIS A 22 11.68 -4.94 21.19
N GLN A 23 12.88 -5.48 21.48
CA GLN A 23 13.08 -6.93 21.54
C GLN A 23 12.52 -7.56 22.83
N HIS A 24 12.57 -6.83 23.95
CA HIS A 24 12.05 -7.32 25.23
C HIS A 24 10.70 -6.68 25.56
N TYR A 25 9.61 -7.43 25.32
CA TYR A 25 8.25 -7.02 25.70
C TYR A 25 8.03 -6.85 27.24
N ASN A 26 9.02 -7.24 28.07
CA ASN A 26 9.02 -7.15 29.54
C ASN A 26 10.01 -6.09 30.05
N GLU A 27 9.98 -5.81 31.37
CA GLU A 27 10.94 -4.95 32.05
C GLU A 27 12.39 -5.39 31.77
N LEU A 28 13.26 -4.41 31.45
CA LEU A 28 14.68 -4.65 31.21
C LEU A 28 15.34 -5.18 32.48
N SER A 29 15.94 -6.36 32.40
CA SER A 29 16.71 -6.90 33.52
C SER A 29 17.89 -5.98 33.86
N LEU A 30 18.31 -5.99 35.13
CA LEU A 30 19.40 -5.16 35.62
C LEU A 30 20.70 -5.42 34.83
N SER A 31 20.99 -6.69 34.52
CA SER A 31 22.17 -7.08 33.75
C SER A 31 22.17 -6.49 32.34
N VAL A 32 21.04 -6.52 31.64
CA VAL A 32 20.91 -5.96 30.28
C VAL A 32 21.09 -4.44 30.31
N THR A 33 20.48 -3.77 31.28
CA THR A 33 20.61 -2.31 31.46
C THR A 33 22.08 -1.89 31.66
N MET A 34 22.82 -2.62 32.50
CA MET A 34 24.24 -2.35 32.75
C MET A 34 25.09 -2.55 31.48
N THR A 35 24.84 -3.61 30.71
CA THR A 35 25.51 -3.82 29.41
C THR A 35 25.22 -2.68 28.43
N LEU A 36 23.97 -2.22 28.34
CA LEU A 36 23.58 -1.12 27.46
C LEU A 36 24.24 0.21 27.84
N ILE A 37 24.35 0.49 29.14
CA ILE A 37 25.06 1.67 29.64
C ILE A 37 26.54 1.60 29.25
N PHE A 38 27.19 0.44 29.45
CA PHE A 38 28.58 0.24 29.02
C PHE A 38 28.75 0.44 27.51
N CYS A 39 27.90 -0.19 26.69
CA CYS A 39 27.90 -0.02 25.23
C CYS A 39 27.69 1.45 24.82
N THR A 40 26.81 2.17 25.51
CA THR A 40 26.59 3.61 25.28
C THR A 40 27.90 4.37 25.45
N PHE A 41 28.64 4.17 26.54
CA PHE A 41 29.92 4.85 26.76
C PHE A 41 30.98 4.47 25.72
N VAL A 42 31.05 3.18 25.34
CA VAL A 42 31.98 2.71 24.30
C VAL A 42 31.69 3.40 22.97
N PHE A 43 30.44 3.38 22.49
CA PHE A 43 30.07 4.06 21.24
C PHE A 43 30.23 5.57 21.33
N SER A 44 29.93 6.16 22.47
CA SER A 44 30.14 7.59 22.70
C SER A 44 31.60 7.99 22.55
N TYR A 45 32.51 7.20 23.12
CA TYR A 45 33.94 7.44 23.01
C TYR A 45 34.44 7.24 21.57
N LEU A 46 33.98 6.20 20.87
CA LEU A 46 34.34 5.96 19.47
C LEU A 46 33.84 7.09 18.57
N THR A 47 32.58 7.51 18.70
CA THR A 47 32.02 8.63 17.94
C THR A 47 32.74 9.93 18.26
N TRP A 48 33.03 10.20 19.53
CA TRP A 48 33.79 11.38 19.91
C TRP A 48 35.19 11.38 19.26
N LYS A 49 35.92 10.27 19.33
CA LYS A 49 37.31 10.16 18.83
C LYS A 49 37.39 10.21 17.29
N TYR A 50 36.49 9.51 16.60
CA TYR A 50 36.59 9.31 15.13
C TYR A 50 35.66 10.20 14.31
N VAL A 51 34.61 10.77 14.90
CA VAL A 51 33.65 11.63 14.19
C VAL A 51 33.67 13.04 14.76
N GLU A 52 33.42 13.22 16.05
CA GLU A 52 33.26 14.58 16.60
C GLU A 52 34.58 15.37 16.60
N ASN A 53 35.68 14.75 17.05
CA ASN A 53 36.97 15.42 17.18
C ASN A 53 37.59 15.80 15.81
N PRO A 54 37.56 14.96 14.75
CA PRO A 54 38.01 15.35 13.42
C PRO A 54 37.18 16.49 12.82
N PHE A 55 35.85 16.43 12.92
CA PHE A 55 34.96 17.46 12.36
C PHE A 55 35.03 18.80 13.13
N ARG A 56 35.39 18.77 14.42
CA ARG A 56 35.69 19.97 15.21
C ARG A 56 36.99 20.66 14.79
N ASN A 57 37.92 19.92 14.21
CA ASN A 57 39.19 20.48 13.74
C ASN A 57 39.02 21.14 12.37
N LYS A 58 38.82 22.46 12.38
CA LYS A 58 38.67 23.31 11.19
C LYS A 58 39.87 23.27 10.22
N LYS A 59 41.04 22.75 10.66
CA LYS A 59 42.20 22.54 9.78
C LYS A 59 42.08 21.30 8.90
N ILE A 60 41.28 20.31 9.31
CA ILE A 60 41.09 19.04 8.60
C ILE A 60 39.87 19.15 7.67
N PHE A 61 38.76 19.71 8.17
CA PHE A 61 37.54 19.89 7.38
C PHE A 61 37.21 21.37 7.19
N SER A 62 37.37 21.85 5.95
CA SER A 62 36.90 23.19 5.56
C SER A 62 35.38 23.18 5.35
N ARG A 63 34.72 24.33 5.56
CA ARG A 63 33.28 24.48 5.29
C ARG A 63 32.93 24.04 3.86
N ARG A 64 33.77 24.38 2.88
CA ARG A 64 33.58 24.02 1.48
C ARG A 64 33.63 22.51 1.27
N SER A 65 34.56 21.81 1.92
CA SER A 65 34.65 20.34 1.85
C SER A 65 33.39 19.68 2.40
N ILE A 66 32.87 20.16 3.55
CA ILE A 66 31.63 19.64 4.15
C ILE A 66 30.45 19.79 3.18
N PHE A 67 30.23 20.99 2.62
CA PHE A 67 29.13 21.21 1.66
C PHE A 67 29.27 20.36 0.40
N ILE A 68 30.48 20.21 -0.16
CA ILE A 68 30.71 19.37 -1.34
C ILE A 68 30.43 17.90 -1.02
N SER A 69 30.93 17.39 0.11
CA SER A 69 30.69 16.00 0.53
C SER A 69 29.21 15.73 0.81
N SER A 70 28.50 16.66 1.46
CA SER A 70 27.06 16.54 1.69
C SER A 70 26.26 16.53 0.38
N LEU A 71 26.63 17.39 -0.57
CA LEU A 71 26.00 17.43 -1.89
C LEU A 71 26.28 16.14 -2.67
N ALA A 72 27.52 15.68 -2.68
CA ALA A 72 27.92 14.43 -3.33
C ALA A 72 27.20 13.22 -2.72
N GLY A 73 27.11 13.15 -1.39
CA GLY A 73 26.37 12.10 -0.68
C GLY A 73 24.87 12.14 -1.01
N SER A 74 24.27 13.32 -1.04
CA SER A 74 22.85 13.49 -1.40
C SER A 74 22.59 13.04 -2.84
N LEU A 75 23.44 13.47 -3.79
CA LEU A 75 23.34 13.05 -5.18
C LEU A 75 23.55 11.55 -5.35
N PHE A 76 24.48 10.96 -4.59
CA PHE A 76 24.68 9.51 -4.56
C PHE A 76 23.41 8.78 -4.12
N PHE A 77 22.78 9.19 -3.01
CA PHE A 77 21.56 8.54 -2.53
C PHE A 77 20.38 8.72 -3.50
N VAL A 78 20.26 9.88 -4.15
CA VAL A 78 19.26 10.10 -5.21
C VAL A 78 19.52 9.17 -6.40
N ALA A 79 20.76 9.13 -6.91
CA ALA A 79 21.13 8.27 -8.03
C ALA A 79 20.93 6.78 -7.69
N PHE A 80 21.32 6.37 -6.49
CA PHE A 80 21.12 5.02 -5.99
C PHE A 80 19.63 4.67 -5.88
N GLY A 81 18.81 5.56 -5.31
CA GLY A 81 17.37 5.37 -5.23
C GLY A 81 16.71 5.23 -6.61
N LEU A 82 17.12 6.04 -7.58
CA LEU A 82 16.64 5.95 -8.96
C LEU A 82 17.11 4.66 -9.64
N PHE A 83 18.36 4.24 -9.44
CA PHE A 83 18.90 2.99 -9.96
C PHE A 83 18.12 1.78 -9.43
N VAL A 84 17.93 1.71 -8.11
CA VAL A 84 17.12 0.68 -7.46
C VAL A 84 15.68 0.71 -7.99
N SER A 85 15.04 1.88 -8.04
CA SER A 85 13.68 2.01 -8.55
C SER A 85 13.55 1.54 -10.00
N ASN A 86 14.57 1.71 -10.83
CA ASN A 86 14.54 1.27 -12.23
C ASN A 86 14.69 -0.26 -12.36
N ILE A 87 15.45 -0.90 -11.47
CA ILE A 87 15.57 -2.37 -11.43
C ILE A 87 14.23 -3.04 -11.07
N TYR A 88 13.48 -2.44 -10.15
CA TYR A 88 12.21 -3.00 -9.68
C TYR A 88 10.99 -2.56 -10.50
N LYS A 89 11.19 -1.74 -11.54
CA LYS A 89 10.11 -1.25 -12.40
C LYS A 89 9.61 -2.38 -13.31
N ASN A 90 8.30 -2.60 -13.34
CA ASN A 90 7.60 -3.60 -14.18
C ASN A 90 7.66 -5.07 -13.71
N ASN A 91 7.98 -5.32 -12.43
CA ASN A 91 8.05 -6.68 -11.90
C ASN A 91 6.69 -7.20 -11.38
N GLU A 92 5.58 -6.50 -11.65
CA GLU A 92 4.24 -6.86 -11.15
C GLU A 92 3.79 -8.24 -11.63
N SER A 93 4.12 -8.60 -12.88
CA SER A 93 3.79 -9.90 -13.44
C SER A 93 4.56 -11.03 -12.77
N GLU A 94 5.86 -10.86 -12.56
CA GLU A 94 6.72 -11.82 -11.88
C GLU A 94 6.28 -11.98 -10.42
N MET A 95 6.00 -10.87 -9.72
CA MET A 95 5.50 -10.91 -8.35
C MET A 95 4.15 -11.63 -8.21
N ALA A 96 3.22 -11.34 -9.13
CA ALA A 96 1.94 -12.04 -9.17
C ALA A 96 2.10 -13.54 -9.45
N TYR A 97 3.00 -13.89 -10.37
CA TYR A 97 3.33 -15.28 -10.67
C TYR A 97 3.94 -15.99 -9.45
N THR A 98 4.98 -15.41 -8.83
CA THR A 98 5.62 -15.99 -7.65
C THR A 98 4.64 -16.17 -6.49
N LEU A 99 3.74 -15.20 -6.25
CA LEU A 99 2.73 -15.31 -5.21
C LEU A 99 1.73 -16.43 -5.49
N SER A 100 1.35 -16.65 -6.75
CA SER A 100 0.45 -17.76 -7.14
C SER A 100 1.06 -19.14 -6.88
N GLN A 101 2.39 -19.25 -6.91
CA GLN A 101 3.12 -20.51 -6.70
C GLN A 101 3.49 -20.71 -5.23
N ASN A 102 3.95 -19.64 -4.57
CA ASN A 102 4.39 -19.65 -3.19
C ASN A 102 3.67 -18.53 -2.43
N PRO A 103 2.65 -18.84 -1.61
CA PRO A 103 1.85 -17.85 -0.90
C PRO A 103 2.58 -17.13 0.26
N VAL A 104 3.92 -17.17 0.27
CA VAL A 104 4.76 -16.44 1.23
C VAL A 104 4.79 -14.96 0.84
N MET A 105 4.71 -14.08 1.84
CA MET A 105 4.57 -12.62 1.69
C MET A 105 5.49 -12.03 0.61
N VAL A 106 4.88 -11.50 -0.46
CA VAL A 106 5.55 -10.59 -1.40
C VAL A 106 5.35 -9.17 -0.87
N THR A 107 6.32 -8.63 -0.13
CA THR A 107 6.32 -7.21 0.24
C THR A 107 6.85 -6.38 -0.92
N ALA A 108 5.94 -5.78 -1.68
CA ALA A 108 6.31 -4.84 -2.73
C ALA A 108 5.98 -3.41 -2.28
N SER A 109 7.02 -2.61 -2.01
CA SER A 109 6.87 -1.21 -1.59
C SER A 109 6.66 -0.23 -2.76
N ASN A 110 6.89 -0.67 -4.01
CA ASN A 110 6.82 0.18 -5.20
C ASN A 110 6.21 -0.57 -6.40
N VAL A 111 5.02 -1.13 -6.21
CA VAL A 111 4.27 -1.86 -7.24
C VAL A 111 3.04 -1.09 -7.67
N ASP A 112 2.75 -1.09 -8.97
CA ASP A 112 1.42 -0.69 -9.43
C ASP A 112 0.41 -1.78 -9.05
N GLU A 113 -0.35 -1.51 -7.98
CA GLU A 113 -1.38 -2.40 -7.45
C GLU A 113 -2.37 -2.89 -8.53
N ARG A 114 -2.67 -2.09 -9.55
CA ARG A 114 -3.64 -2.43 -10.60
C ARG A 114 -3.06 -3.43 -11.59
N LEU A 115 -1.82 -3.22 -12.02
CA LEU A 115 -1.10 -4.21 -12.84
C LEU A 115 -0.89 -5.50 -12.06
N PHE A 116 -0.52 -5.39 -10.80
CA PHE A 116 -0.39 -6.54 -9.92
C PHE A 116 -1.71 -7.31 -9.79
N VAL A 117 -2.84 -6.65 -9.52
CA VAL A 117 -4.16 -7.30 -9.44
C VAL A 117 -4.55 -7.94 -10.77
N LYS A 118 -4.27 -7.30 -11.90
CA LYS A 118 -4.49 -7.87 -13.23
C LYS A 118 -3.70 -9.16 -13.43
N PHE A 119 -2.38 -9.13 -13.20
CA PHE A 119 -1.53 -10.32 -13.35
C PHE A 119 -1.83 -11.38 -12.31
N ARG A 120 -2.15 -10.98 -11.07
CA ARG A 120 -2.59 -11.87 -10.01
C ARG A 120 -3.83 -12.61 -10.46
N THR A 121 -4.86 -11.90 -10.93
CA THR A 121 -6.07 -12.53 -11.49
C THR A 121 -5.70 -13.53 -12.58
N GLN A 122 -4.78 -13.20 -13.49
CA GLN A 122 -4.35 -14.09 -14.57
C GLN A 122 -3.58 -15.34 -14.11
N PHE A 123 -2.68 -15.23 -13.13
CA PHE A 123 -1.82 -16.34 -12.67
C PHE A 123 -2.36 -17.12 -11.48
N GLU A 124 -3.32 -16.56 -10.74
CA GLU A 124 -3.86 -17.16 -9.51
C GLU A 124 -4.52 -18.51 -9.81
N ASN A 125 -4.10 -19.55 -9.08
CA ASN A 125 -4.58 -20.92 -9.26
C ASN A 125 -5.68 -21.29 -8.25
N LEU A 126 -6.03 -20.37 -7.35
CA LEU A 126 -7.12 -20.54 -6.41
C LEU A 126 -8.46 -20.52 -7.15
N ASP A 127 -9.42 -21.28 -6.65
CA ASP A 127 -10.84 -21.16 -6.99
C ASP A 127 -11.57 -20.51 -5.80
N PRO A 128 -11.69 -19.16 -5.75
CA PRO A 128 -12.22 -18.47 -4.59
C PRO A 128 -13.74 -18.56 -4.53
N ASP A 129 -14.26 -18.96 -3.37
CA ASP A 129 -15.69 -18.92 -3.06
C ASP A 129 -16.18 -17.47 -2.82
N LEU A 130 -15.30 -16.61 -2.32
CA LEU A 130 -15.57 -15.21 -1.99
C LEU A 130 -14.58 -14.30 -2.72
N LEU A 131 -15.09 -13.42 -3.57
CA LEU A 131 -14.28 -12.39 -4.22
C LEU A 131 -14.49 -11.04 -3.53
N ILE A 132 -13.42 -10.34 -3.20
CA ILE A 132 -13.48 -9.06 -2.48
C ILE A 132 -12.84 -7.97 -3.36
N ILE A 133 -13.63 -6.97 -3.76
CA ILE A 133 -13.20 -5.84 -4.60
C ILE A 133 -13.52 -4.55 -3.86
N GLY A 134 -12.63 -3.57 -3.91
CA GLY A 134 -12.81 -2.33 -3.17
C GLY A 134 -11.54 -1.52 -3.07
N SER A 135 -11.59 -0.48 -2.24
CA SER A 135 -10.42 0.34 -1.97
C SER A 135 -9.48 -0.22 -0.91
N SER A 136 -8.51 0.58 -0.48
CA SER A 136 -7.65 0.29 0.66
C SER A 136 -8.40 -0.08 1.95
N ARG A 137 -9.68 0.33 2.09
CA ARG A 137 -10.51 -0.03 3.25
C ARG A 137 -10.77 -1.53 3.37
N ILE A 138 -10.81 -2.26 2.26
CA ILE A 138 -11.08 -3.69 2.27
C ILE A 138 -9.80 -4.54 2.23
N MET A 139 -8.62 -3.95 2.00
CA MET A 139 -7.37 -4.70 1.80
C MET A 139 -6.95 -5.51 3.03
N GLN A 140 -7.44 -5.14 4.22
CA GLN A 140 -7.19 -5.88 5.47
C GLN A 140 -8.05 -7.16 5.59
N ILE A 141 -9.09 -7.30 4.77
CA ILE A 141 -9.94 -8.48 4.78
C ILE A 141 -9.19 -9.61 4.07
N GLY A 142 -8.85 -10.67 4.79
CA GLY A 142 -8.18 -11.84 4.22
C GLY A 142 -8.78 -13.14 4.72
N ASN A 143 -8.23 -14.27 4.26
CA ASN A 143 -8.70 -15.62 4.59
C ASN A 143 -8.75 -15.93 6.09
N HIS A 144 -7.96 -15.24 6.92
CA HIS A 144 -7.98 -15.43 8.37
C HIS A 144 -9.31 -15.01 9.01
N ASN A 145 -10.11 -14.16 8.33
CA ASN A 145 -11.39 -13.65 8.83
C ASN A 145 -12.61 -14.31 8.17
N SER A 146 -12.44 -15.21 7.20
CA SER A 146 -13.54 -15.87 6.47
C SER A 146 -13.44 -17.38 6.55
N LYS A 147 -14.57 -18.05 6.82
CA LYS A 147 -14.69 -19.53 6.67
C LYS A 147 -14.65 -20.00 5.21
N MET A 148 -14.65 -19.07 4.27
CA MET A 148 -14.66 -19.29 2.82
C MET A 148 -13.29 -18.97 2.25
N ASN A 149 -12.91 -19.67 1.17
CA ASN A 149 -11.69 -19.35 0.44
C ASN A 149 -11.90 -18.02 -0.30
N SER A 150 -11.26 -16.96 0.20
CA SER A 150 -11.43 -15.59 -0.27
C SER A 150 -10.23 -15.12 -1.10
N LEU A 151 -10.51 -14.37 -2.16
CA LEU A 151 -9.52 -13.67 -2.95
C LEU A 151 -9.79 -12.16 -2.88
N ASN A 152 -8.88 -11.44 -2.24
CA ASN A 152 -8.95 -9.98 -2.14
C ASN A 152 -8.16 -9.33 -3.26
N LEU A 153 -8.86 -8.53 -4.07
CA LEU A 153 -8.36 -7.77 -5.21
C LEU A 153 -8.51 -6.26 -5.01
N GLY A 154 -8.55 -5.81 -3.75
CA GLY A 154 -8.63 -4.39 -3.40
C GLY A 154 -7.39 -3.60 -3.80
N VAL A 155 -7.59 -2.34 -4.22
CA VAL A 155 -6.52 -1.43 -4.63
C VAL A 155 -6.63 -0.10 -3.89
N SER A 156 -5.51 0.57 -3.61
CA SER A 156 -5.55 1.85 -2.91
C SER A 156 -6.22 2.92 -3.77
N GLY A 157 -7.14 3.68 -3.16
CA GLY A 157 -7.89 4.74 -3.85
C GLY A 157 -8.66 4.23 -5.07
N ALA A 158 -9.31 3.07 -4.96
CA ALA A 158 -10.10 2.49 -6.04
C ALA A 158 -11.17 3.49 -6.56
N SER A 159 -11.28 3.59 -7.88
CA SER A 159 -12.31 4.33 -8.61
C SER A 159 -13.42 3.39 -9.11
N LEU A 160 -14.51 3.93 -9.64
CA LEU A 160 -15.59 3.09 -10.18
C LEU A 160 -15.11 2.26 -11.39
N GLU A 161 -14.24 2.85 -12.20
CA GLU A 161 -13.62 2.23 -13.36
C GLU A 161 -12.74 1.04 -12.95
N ASP A 162 -12.01 1.15 -11.83
CA ASP A 162 -11.25 0.03 -11.27
C ASP A 162 -12.17 -1.12 -10.87
N HIS A 163 -13.28 -0.83 -10.20
CA HIS A 163 -14.24 -1.86 -9.80
C HIS A 163 -14.78 -2.61 -11.01
N ILE A 164 -15.19 -1.87 -12.05
CA ILE A 164 -15.71 -2.44 -13.29
C ILE A 164 -14.66 -3.32 -13.98
N ALA A 165 -13.44 -2.82 -14.14
CA ALA A 165 -12.37 -3.56 -14.82
C ALA A 165 -11.96 -4.82 -14.04
N ILE A 166 -11.73 -4.69 -12.74
CA ILE A 166 -11.27 -5.79 -11.88
C ILE A 166 -12.38 -6.85 -11.73
N LEU A 167 -13.64 -6.43 -11.61
CA LEU A 167 -14.77 -7.35 -11.51
C LEU A 167 -14.93 -8.19 -12.78
N ASP A 168 -14.91 -7.56 -13.96
CA ASP A 168 -14.98 -8.30 -15.23
C ASP A 168 -13.79 -9.25 -15.40
N LEU A 169 -12.56 -8.77 -15.12
CA LEU A 169 -11.37 -9.62 -15.15
C LEU A 169 -11.52 -10.86 -14.26
N ALA A 170 -11.92 -10.65 -13.00
CA ALA A 170 -11.99 -11.74 -12.03
C ALA A 170 -13.14 -12.71 -12.32
N THR A 171 -14.32 -12.21 -12.65
CA THR A 171 -15.50 -13.05 -12.95
C THR A 171 -15.43 -13.73 -14.32
N SER A 172 -14.56 -13.27 -15.21
CA SER A 172 -14.26 -14.00 -16.46
C SER A 172 -13.41 -15.25 -16.25
N LYS A 173 -12.70 -15.34 -15.12
CA LYS A 173 -11.81 -16.47 -14.79
C LYS A 173 -12.35 -17.36 -13.68
N PHE A 174 -12.88 -16.76 -12.62
CA PHE A 174 -13.36 -17.46 -11.43
C PHE A 174 -14.88 -17.50 -11.40
N ASN A 175 -15.43 -18.52 -10.73
CA ASN A 175 -16.87 -18.66 -10.48
C ASN A 175 -17.19 -18.51 -8.98
N PRO A 176 -16.99 -17.31 -8.38
CA PRO A 176 -17.22 -17.12 -6.96
C PRO A 176 -18.71 -17.25 -6.61
N LYS A 177 -18.99 -17.78 -5.41
CA LYS A 177 -20.35 -17.85 -4.86
C LYS A 177 -20.83 -16.49 -4.37
N ILE A 178 -19.92 -15.69 -3.83
CA ILE A 178 -20.21 -14.38 -3.25
C ILE A 178 -19.19 -13.38 -3.78
N ILE A 179 -19.69 -12.20 -4.15
CA ILE A 179 -18.86 -11.04 -4.51
C ILE A 179 -19.15 -9.94 -3.51
N PHE A 180 -18.12 -9.53 -2.75
CA PHE A 180 -18.16 -8.41 -1.84
C PHE A 180 -17.55 -7.18 -2.49
N ILE A 181 -18.33 -6.11 -2.60
CA ILE A 181 -17.89 -4.85 -3.21
C ILE A 181 -17.86 -3.76 -2.14
N GLY A 182 -16.71 -3.13 -1.95
CA GLY A 182 -16.54 -1.96 -1.09
C GLY A 182 -17.15 -0.72 -1.74
N ALA A 183 -18.28 -0.23 -1.19
CA ALA A 183 -18.95 0.98 -1.66
C ALA A 183 -18.42 2.22 -0.93
N ASP A 184 -17.26 2.72 -1.37
CA ASP A 184 -16.65 3.91 -0.78
C ASP A 184 -17.34 5.22 -1.23
N PRO A 185 -17.48 6.23 -0.34
CA PRO A 185 -18.21 7.47 -0.67
C PRO A 185 -17.68 8.21 -1.91
N TRP A 186 -16.38 8.14 -2.19
CA TRP A 186 -15.79 8.86 -3.32
C TRP A 186 -16.06 8.21 -4.68
N LEU A 187 -16.50 6.95 -4.73
CA LEU A 187 -16.89 6.29 -5.98
C LEU A 187 -18.05 7.02 -6.67
N PHE A 188 -18.88 7.70 -5.88
CA PHE A 188 -20.04 8.45 -6.34
C PHE A 188 -19.75 9.95 -6.49
N ASN A 189 -18.49 10.36 -6.28
CA ASN A 189 -18.07 11.75 -6.40
C ASN A 189 -17.32 11.97 -7.71
N GLN A 190 -17.94 12.71 -8.64
CA GLN A 190 -17.35 13.08 -9.93
C GLN A 190 -16.10 13.96 -9.78
N ASN A 191 -15.94 14.66 -8.65
CA ASN A 191 -14.76 15.49 -8.36
C ASN A 191 -13.64 14.72 -7.65
N SER A 192 -13.70 13.38 -7.61
CA SER A 192 -12.66 12.55 -6.98
C SER A 192 -11.32 12.54 -7.72
N ASN A 193 -11.30 12.93 -9.01
CA ASN A 193 -10.11 13.08 -9.86
C ASN A 193 -9.17 11.85 -9.86
N GLN A 194 -9.71 10.64 -9.72
CA GLN A 194 -8.92 9.41 -9.76
C GLN A 194 -8.54 9.05 -11.20
N LEU A 195 -7.26 9.11 -11.54
CA LEU A 195 -6.75 8.76 -12.88
C LEU A 195 -5.94 7.45 -12.90
N ARG A 196 -5.66 6.87 -11.73
CA ARG A 196 -4.83 5.64 -11.62
C ARG A 196 -5.43 4.44 -12.36
N TRP A 197 -6.75 4.39 -12.52
CA TRP A 197 -7.46 3.33 -13.25
C TRP A 197 -7.10 3.24 -14.73
N GLN A 198 -6.55 4.31 -15.32
CA GLN A 198 -6.20 4.34 -16.74
C GLN A 198 -5.21 3.26 -17.15
N VAL A 199 -4.44 2.73 -16.19
CA VAL A 199 -3.56 1.58 -16.40
C VAL A 199 -4.35 0.32 -16.81
N LEU A 200 -5.60 0.19 -16.35
CA LEU A 200 -6.57 -0.86 -16.71
C LEU A 200 -7.60 -0.40 -17.75
N ARG A 201 -7.30 0.66 -18.51
CA ARG A 201 -8.27 1.25 -19.45
C ARG A 201 -8.77 0.24 -20.49
N LYS A 202 -7.91 -0.65 -20.98
CA LYS A 202 -8.29 -1.67 -21.97
C LYS A 202 -9.32 -2.65 -21.39
N GLU A 203 -9.10 -3.07 -20.15
CA GLU A 203 -9.96 -3.99 -19.42
C GLU A 203 -11.30 -3.32 -19.07
N TYR A 204 -11.26 -2.07 -18.64
CA TYR A 204 -12.46 -1.26 -18.43
C TYR A 204 -13.31 -1.11 -19.71
N GLU A 205 -12.70 -0.72 -20.83
CA GLU A 205 -13.39 -0.56 -22.11
C GLU A 205 -13.97 -1.90 -22.61
N SER A 206 -13.25 -3.00 -22.40
CA SER A 206 -13.73 -4.36 -22.71
C SER A 206 -14.93 -4.75 -21.85
N ALA A 207 -14.89 -4.47 -20.55
CA ALA A 207 -15.98 -4.74 -19.61
C ALA A 207 -17.25 -3.97 -20.02
N LEU A 208 -17.13 -2.67 -20.30
CA LEU A 208 -18.25 -1.85 -20.78
C LEU A 208 -18.86 -2.39 -22.07
N TYR A 209 -18.02 -2.83 -23.01
CA TYR A 209 -18.49 -3.42 -24.26
C TYR A 209 -19.32 -4.69 -24.03
N LYS A 210 -18.90 -5.57 -23.11
CA LYS A 210 -19.64 -6.79 -22.73
C LYS A 210 -20.97 -6.44 -22.06
N PHE A 211 -20.96 -5.48 -21.13
CA PHE A 211 -22.18 -5.03 -20.44
C PHE A 211 -23.21 -4.46 -21.42
N ASN A 212 -22.78 -3.63 -22.36
CA ASN A 212 -23.67 -3.04 -23.37
C ASN A 212 -24.26 -4.08 -24.34
N LYS A 213 -23.60 -5.22 -24.53
CA LYS A 213 -24.09 -6.32 -25.37
C LYS A 213 -24.94 -7.35 -24.63
N GLY A 214 -25.18 -7.18 -23.33
CA GLY A 214 -25.92 -8.16 -22.52
C GLY A 214 -25.15 -9.47 -22.26
N ASN A 215 -23.86 -9.53 -22.61
CA ASN A 215 -22.99 -10.68 -22.33
C ASN A 215 -22.44 -10.58 -20.90
N VAL A 216 -23.35 -10.50 -19.92
CA VAL A 216 -23.00 -10.31 -18.52
C VAL A 216 -22.66 -11.67 -17.90
N VAL A 217 -21.42 -11.85 -17.45
CA VAL A 217 -21.00 -13.03 -16.66
C VAL A 217 -21.42 -12.89 -15.19
N VAL A 218 -21.66 -11.65 -14.72
CA VAL A 218 -22.20 -11.36 -13.40
C VAL A 218 -23.73 -11.44 -13.41
N GLY A 219 -24.26 -12.65 -13.47
CA GLY A 219 -25.67 -12.88 -13.18
C GLY A 219 -25.94 -12.58 -11.71
N ALA A 220 -26.45 -11.39 -11.40
CA ALA A 220 -27.17 -11.19 -10.15
C ALA A 220 -28.39 -12.13 -10.19
N GLN A 221 -28.28 -13.33 -9.62
CA GLN A 221 -29.47 -14.07 -9.28
C GLN A 221 -30.20 -13.22 -8.23
N ASN A 222 -31.32 -12.62 -8.62
CA ASN A 222 -32.27 -11.96 -7.74
C ASN A 222 -32.73 -12.96 -6.67
N LEU A 223 -31.96 -13.10 -5.60
CA LEU A 223 -32.46 -13.64 -4.34
C LEU A 223 -33.24 -12.50 -3.66
N GLN A 224 -34.54 -12.47 -3.94
CA GLN A 224 -35.58 -11.74 -3.19
C GLN A 224 -35.77 -10.23 -3.41
N ALA A 225 -35.50 -9.68 -4.60
CA ALA A 225 -35.97 -8.33 -4.94
C ALA A 225 -37.37 -8.29 -5.60
N ASP A 226 -37.83 -9.39 -6.19
CA ASP A 226 -39.06 -9.43 -7.02
C ASP A 226 -40.38 -9.63 -6.23
N LYS A 227 -40.37 -9.50 -4.89
CA LYS A 227 -41.61 -9.57 -4.08
C LYS A 227 -41.97 -8.28 -3.33
N VAL A 228 -41.18 -7.22 -3.41
CA VAL A 228 -41.44 -5.98 -2.64
C VAL A 228 -41.71 -4.75 -3.52
N LEU A 229 -41.48 -4.81 -4.83
CA LEU A 229 -41.75 -3.69 -5.75
C LEU A 229 -42.90 -3.99 -6.71
N ASN A 230 -44.05 -4.38 -6.17
CA ASN A 230 -45.31 -4.27 -6.90
C ASN A 230 -46.32 -3.48 -6.06
N LYS A 231 -46.78 -2.38 -6.66
CA LYS A 231 -47.65 -1.31 -6.11
C LYS A 231 -46.97 -0.30 -5.19
N ARG A 232 -46.47 0.78 -5.81
CA ARG A 232 -46.99 2.13 -5.58
C ARG A 232 -46.55 3.07 -6.71
N ASP A 233 -47.55 3.74 -7.26
CA ASP A 233 -47.47 4.74 -8.30
C ASP A 233 -46.35 5.76 -8.09
N PHE A 234 -45.46 5.87 -9.07
CA PHE A 234 -44.67 7.09 -9.31
C PHE A 234 -44.68 7.40 -10.82
N SER A 235 -45.90 7.57 -11.34
CA SER A 235 -46.15 8.33 -12.55
C SER A 235 -47.07 9.48 -12.16
N GLN A 236 -46.46 10.60 -11.77
CA GLN A 236 -46.94 11.98 -11.95
C GLN A 236 -46.16 12.91 -11.02
N ASN A 237 -45.09 13.52 -11.56
CA ASN A 237 -44.79 14.95 -11.44
C ASN A 237 -43.35 15.22 -11.91
N THR A 238 -43.20 15.27 -13.23
CA THR A 238 -42.15 16.07 -13.86
C THR A 238 -42.50 17.56 -13.66
N ARG A 239 -41.90 18.21 -12.67
CA ARG A 239 -41.77 19.68 -12.67
C ARG A 239 -40.33 20.08 -12.38
N PHE A 240 -39.72 20.57 -13.45
CA PHE A 240 -38.58 21.49 -13.47
C PHE A 240 -38.67 22.51 -12.33
N LEU A 241 -37.58 22.64 -11.57
CA LEU A 241 -37.23 23.92 -10.93
C LEU A 241 -35.77 24.23 -11.17
N ARG A 242 -35.57 24.98 -12.26
CA ARG A 242 -34.47 25.93 -12.48
C ARG A 242 -34.36 26.82 -11.23
N GLY A 243 -33.14 27.00 -10.71
CA GLY A 243 -32.91 27.60 -9.39
C GLY A 243 -33.17 29.10 -9.28
N LYS A 244 -32.82 29.63 -8.10
CA LYS A 244 -32.20 30.95 -7.89
C LYS A 244 -31.66 31.01 -6.47
N TYR A 245 -30.39 31.38 -6.37
CA TYR A 245 -29.79 31.94 -5.16
C TYR A 245 -30.27 33.38 -5.01
N THR A 246 -30.86 33.68 -3.85
CA THR A 246 -30.76 34.92 -3.06
C THR A 246 -31.35 34.63 -1.70
#